data_AF-A0A836PZ90-F1
#
_entry.id   AF-A0A836PZ90-F1
#
_cell.length_a   1.000
_cell.length_b   1.000
_cell.length_c   1.000
_cell.angle_alpha   90.00
_cell.angle_beta   90.00
_cell.angle_gamma   90.00
#
_symmetry.space_group_name_H-M   'P 1'
#
loop_
_entity.id
_entity.type
_entity.pdbx_description
1 polymer ?
#
loop_
_entity_poly.entity_id
_entity_poly.type
_entity_poly.pdbx_seq_one_letter_code
_entity_poly.pdbx_strand_id
1 'polypeptide(L)'
;MDAKTFKVEDTKNGTDHMLPMSDVLHALFLQRHNDTGEEQYVFRREGKKGHLVDVRDSVKKVRDKSDLSFTVHDLRRSFITCAEGLDISPYTLKKLLNHKATGDVTSGYLVITAERLRAAMQQITDAILQHAEIEKTTLIQRDNL
;
A
#
# COMPACT_ATOMS: atom_id res chain seq x y z
N MET A 1 3.33 16.69 -5.23
CA MET A 1 3.30 15.23 -4.98
C MET A 1 3.65 14.47 -6.27
N ASP A 2 4.63 14.96 -7.03
CA ASP A 2 4.57 14.78 -8.50
C ASP A 2 5.12 13.43 -8.99
N ALA A 3 5.91 12.76 -8.15
CA ALA A 3 6.47 11.44 -8.46
C ALA A 3 5.51 10.27 -8.18
N LYS A 4 4.35 10.49 -7.55
CA LYS A 4 3.43 9.43 -7.07
C LYS A 4 4.16 8.30 -6.32
N THR A 5 5.05 8.67 -5.40
CA THR A 5 5.81 7.74 -4.56
C THR A 5 5.78 8.21 -3.11
N PHE A 6 5.84 7.28 -2.16
CA PHE A 6 6.06 7.59 -0.75
C PHE A 6 7.29 6.86 -0.22
N LYS A 7 7.88 7.43 0.83
CA LYS A 7 9.03 6.88 1.54
C LYS A 7 8.57 6.33 2.88
N VAL A 8 8.91 5.08 3.16
CA VAL A 8 8.82 4.50 4.50
C VAL A 8 10.22 4.58 5.12
N GLU A 9 10.35 5.44 6.11
CA GLU A 9 11.60 5.66 6.84
C GLU A 9 11.82 4.57 7.89
N ASP A 10 13.10 4.34 8.24
CA ASP A 10 13.53 3.42 9.30
C ASP A 10 12.84 2.05 9.25
N THR A 11 12.91 1.42 8.07
CA THR A 11 12.37 0.08 7.94
C THR A 11 13.20 -0.92 8.75
N LYS A 12 12.62 -2.09 9.07
CA LYS A 12 13.32 -3.20 9.77
C LYS A 12 14.65 -3.62 9.12
N ASN A 13 14.90 -3.18 7.88
CA ASN A 13 16.10 -3.45 7.13
C ASN A 13 17.19 -2.38 7.31
N GLY A 14 16.96 -1.34 8.12
CA GLY A 14 17.87 -0.23 8.37
C GLY A 14 18.05 0.70 7.17
N THR A 15 17.12 0.66 6.22
CA THR A 15 17.16 1.44 4.97
C THR A 15 15.78 2.00 4.67
N ASP A 16 15.76 3.22 4.13
CA ASP A 16 14.55 3.85 3.62
C ASP A 16 14.00 3.02 2.44
N HIS A 17 12.68 2.88 2.40
CA HIS A 17 12.02 2.14 1.35
C HIS A 17 11.06 3.05 0.57
N MET A 18 11.41 3.30 -0.68
CA MET A 18 10.59 4.06 -1.62
C MET A 18 9.61 3.13 -2.34
N LEU A 19 8.32 3.44 -2.26
CA LEU A 19 7.26 2.69 -2.92
C LEU A 19 6.50 3.59 -3.91
N PRO A 20 6.18 3.07 -5.11
CA PRO A 20 5.23 3.75 -5.99
C PRO A 20 3.81 3.63 -5.44
N MET A 21 3.01 4.65 -5.68
CA MET A 21 1.57 4.62 -5.44
C MET A 21 0.85 4.19 -6.72
N SER A 22 -0.15 3.34 -6.58
CA SER A 22 -1.21 3.26 -7.59
C SER A 22 -2.03 4.55 -7.57
N ASP A 23 -2.79 4.78 -8.62
CA ASP A 23 -3.72 5.93 -8.67
C ASP A 23 -4.73 5.96 -7.52
N VAL A 24 -5.28 4.81 -7.10
CA VAL A 24 -6.17 4.72 -5.94
C VAL A 24 -5.45 5.17 -4.67
N LEU A 25 -4.24 4.64 -4.43
CA LEU A 25 -3.48 5.02 -3.23
C LEU A 25 -3.09 6.51 -3.26
N HIS A 26 -2.73 7.03 -4.43
CA HIS A 26 -2.42 8.44 -4.62
C HIS A 26 -3.65 9.32 -4.35
N ALA A 27 -4.83 8.95 -4.86
CA ALA A 27 -6.08 9.67 -4.60
C ALA A 27 -6.40 9.69 -3.10
N LEU A 28 -6.29 8.54 -2.41
CA LEU A 28 -6.48 8.45 -0.96
C LEU A 28 -5.50 9.35 -0.19
N PHE A 29 -4.23 9.39 -0.58
CA PHE A 29 -3.23 10.24 0.10
C PHE A 29 -3.47 11.72 -0.17
N LEU A 30 -3.86 12.09 -1.39
CA LEU A 30 -4.19 13.46 -1.75
C LEU A 30 -5.41 13.95 -0.97
N GLN A 31 -6.47 13.15 -0.89
CA GLN A 31 -7.65 13.46 -0.10
C GLN A 31 -7.29 13.68 1.38
N ARG A 32 -6.54 12.74 1.97
CA ARG A 32 -6.11 12.88 3.38
C ARG A 32 -5.28 14.14 3.59
N HIS A 33 -4.41 14.49 2.66
CA HIS A 33 -3.64 15.73 2.72
C HIS A 33 -4.53 16.96 2.64
N ASN A 34 -5.57 16.96 1.79
CA ASN A 34 -6.54 18.04 1.71
C ASN A 34 -7.36 18.18 3.01
N ASP A 35 -7.75 17.05 3.63
CA ASP A 35 -8.53 17.05 4.86
C ASP A 35 -7.72 17.52 6.08
N THR A 36 -6.43 17.17 6.15
CA THR A 36 -5.58 17.45 7.32
C THR A 36 -4.70 18.68 7.14
N GLY A 37 -4.46 19.14 5.91
CA GLY A 37 -3.47 20.17 5.59
C GLY A 37 -2.02 19.66 5.75
N GLU A 38 -1.12 20.57 6.12
CA GLU A 38 0.32 20.34 6.29
C GLU A 38 0.68 19.65 7.63
N GLU A 39 -0.08 18.62 8.01
CA GLU A 39 0.18 17.85 9.22
C GLU A 39 1.33 16.85 9.01
N GLN A 40 2.09 16.59 10.08
CA GLN A 40 3.26 15.70 10.03
C GLN A 40 2.90 14.24 9.70
N TYR A 41 1.69 13.80 10.03
CA TYR A 41 1.28 12.39 9.93
C TYR A 41 0.09 12.20 8.98
N VAL A 42 0.26 11.32 7.98
CA VAL A 42 -0.82 10.90 7.05
C VAL A 42 -2.04 10.36 7.79
N PHE A 43 -1.83 9.63 8.88
CA PHE A 43 -2.88 9.08 9.73
C PHE A 43 -2.96 9.79 11.09
N ARG A 44 -3.34 11.07 11.08
CA ARG A 44 -3.65 11.83 12.29
C ARG A 44 -4.78 11.17 13.09
N ARG A 45 -4.66 11.22 14.42
CA ARG A 45 -5.75 10.86 15.35
C ARG A 45 -5.75 11.83 16.51
N GLU A 46 -6.93 12.23 16.97
CA GLU A 46 -7.05 13.02 18.19
C GLU A 46 -6.53 12.22 19.39
N GLY A 47 -5.78 12.89 20.27
CA GLY A 47 -5.25 12.30 21.50
C GLY A 47 -3.77 12.61 21.74
N LYS A 48 -3.24 12.10 22.85
CA LYS A 48 -1.90 12.46 23.37
C LYS A 48 -0.75 12.23 22.40
N LYS A 49 -0.85 11.24 21.52
CA LYS A 49 0.20 10.90 20.54
C LYS A 49 0.03 11.62 19.19
N GLY A 50 -1.11 12.26 18.93
CA GLY A 50 -1.38 13.00 17.69
C GLY A 50 -1.51 12.18 16.40
N HIS A 51 -1.20 10.87 16.42
CA HIS A 51 -1.24 10.02 15.23
C HIS A 51 -1.71 8.60 15.53
N LEU A 52 -1.98 7.83 14.48
CA LEU A 52 -2.31 6.41 14.54
C LEU A 52 -1.11 5.62 15.08
N VAL A 53 -1.32 4.93 16.20
CA VAL A 53 -0.30 4.12 16.88
C VAL A 53 -0.67 2.64 16.83
N ASP A 54 -1.95 2.35 16.72
CA ASP A 54 -2.49 1.00 16.74
C ASP A 54 -3.69 0.92 15.79
N VAL A 55 -3.70 -0.14 14.97
CA VAL A 55 -4.73 -0.41 13.96
C VAL A 55 -5.80 -1.38 14.46
N ARG A 56 -5.66 -1.97 15.65
CA ARG A 56 -6.59 -2.98 16.20
C ARG A 56 -8.03 -2.47 16.25
N ASP A 57 -8.25 -1.23 16.69
CA ASP A 57 -9.58 -0.61 16.72
C ASP A 57 -10.20 -0.52 15.33
N SER A 58 -9.41 -0.06 14.34
CA SER A 58 -9.87 0.09 12.96
C SER A 58 -10.18 -1.26 12.33
N VAL A 59 -9.31 -2.25 12.53
CA VAL A 59 -9.53 -3.63 12.05
C VAL A 59 -10.78 -4.22 12.71
N LYS A 60 -10.97 -4.03 14.02
CA LYS A 60 -12.18 -4.48 14.72
C LYS A 60 -13.44 -3.89 14.09
N LYS A 61 -13.47 -2.57 13.84
CA LYS A 61 -14.61 -1.92 13.18
C LYS A 61 -14.91 -2.49 11.80
N VAL A 62 -13.89 -2.84 11.02
CA VAL A 62 -14.09 -3.45 9.70
C VAL A 62 -14.65 -4.87 9.84
N ARG A 63 -14.11 -5.68 10.77
CA ARG A 63 -14.64 -7.02 11.06
C ARG A 63 -16.10 -6.97 11.49
N ASP A 64 -16.44 -6.08 12.42
CA ASP A 64 -17.80 -5.91 12.94
C ASP A 64 -18.81 -5.46 11.86
N LYS A 65 -18.34 -4.78 10.80
CA LYS A 65 -19.19 -4.32 9.68
C LYS A 65 -19.28 -5.30 8.51
N SER A 66 -18.28 -6.18 8.37
CA SER A 66 -18.19 -7.10 7.23
C SER A 66 -18.54 -8.54 7.60
N ASP A 67 -18.67 -8.84 8.90
CA ASP A 67 -18.78 -10.18 9.46
C ASP A 67 -17.62 -11.12 9.06
N LEU A 68 -16.48 -10.55 8.64
CA LEU A 68 -15.28 -11.29 8.26
C LEU A 68 -14.27 -11.32 9.41
N SER A 69 -13.64 -12.48 9.60
CA SER A 69 -12.49 -12.62 10.50
C SER A 69 -11.19 -12.61 9.70
N PHE A 70 -10.38 -11.56 9.86
CA PHE A 70 -9.08 -11.43 9.18
C PHE A 70 -8.12 -10.56 9.99
N THR A 71 -6.81 -10.79 9.87
CA THR A 71 -5.76 -9.97 10.48
C THR A 71 -5.10 -9.03 9.48
N VAL A 72 -4.27 -8.09 9.95
CA VAL A 72 -3.45 -7.24 9.06
C VAL A 72 -2.47 -8.08 8.23
N HIS A 73 -2.01 -9.22 8.76
CA HIS A 73 -1.17 -10.13 8.00
C HIS A 73 -1.93 -10.80 6.86
N ASP A 74 -3.22 -11.05 7.03
CA ASP A 74 -4.05 -11.60 5.96
C ASP A 74 -4.23 -10.60 4.82
N LEU A 75 -4.33 -9.30 5.11
CA LEU A 75 -4.31 -8.25 4.07
C LEU A 75 -3.02 -8.31 3.22
N ARG A 76 -1.86 -8.49 3.87
CA ARG A 76 -0.59 -8.67 3.16
C ARG A 76 -0.57 -9.97 2.34
N ARG A 77 -1.11 -11.07 2.88
CA ARG A 77 -1.21 -12.34 2.16
C ARG A 77 -2.10 -12.21 0.94
N SER A 78 -3.25 -11.55 1.06
CA SER A 78 -4.14 -11.27 -0.08
C SER A 78 -3.43 -10.45 -1.16
N PHE A 79 -2.66 -9.43 -0.78
CA PHE A 79 -1.83 -8.67 -1.74
C PHE A 79 -0.83 -9.57 -2.48
N ILE A 80 -0.15 -10.47 -1.76
CA ILE A 80 0.78 -11.45 -2.34
C ILE A 80 0.04 -12.39 -3.29
N THR A 81 -1.09 -12.96 -2.87
CA THR A 81 -1.88 -13.90 -3.67
C THR A 81 -2.38 -13.25 -4.96
N CYS A 82 -2.82 -11.99 -4.92
CA CYS A 82 -3.21 -11.26 -6.12
C CYS A 82 -2.02 -11.06 -7.06
N ALA A 83 -0.84 -10.71 -6.52
CA ALA A 83 0.36 -10.53 -7.32
C ALA A 83 0.84 -11.83 -8.00
N GLU A 84 0.75 -12.96 -7.30
CA GLU A 84 1.08 -14.28 -7.86
C GLU A 84 0.13 -14.66 -9.00
N GLY A 85 -1.18 -14.38 -8.86
CA GLY A 85 -2.17 -14.63 -9.92
C GLY A 85 -2.01 -13.76 -11.17
N LEU A 86 -1.17 -12.71 -11.11
CA LEU A 86 -0.86 -11.80 -12.21
C LEU A 86 0.53 -12.08 -12.83
N ASP A 87 1.17 -13.19 -12.46
CA ASP A 87 2.54 -13.54 -12.89
C ASP A 87 3.58 -12.43 -12.61
N ILE A 88 3.37 -11.64 -11.55
CA ILE A 88 4.33 -10.61 -11.14
C ILE A 88 5.61 -11.29 -10.65
N SER A 89 6.74 -10.91 -11.26
CA SER A 89 8.05 -11.48 -10.91
C SER A 89 8.30 -11.49 -9.40
N PRO A 90 8.74 -12.63 -8.82
CA PRO A 90 9.01 -12.75 -7.38
C PRO A 90 9.99 -11.70 -6.85
N TYR A 91 10.92 -11.23 -7.68
CA TYR A 91 11.85 -10.17 -7.31
C TYR A 91 11.17 -8.79 -7.22
N THR A 92 10.21 -8.52 -8.11
CA THR A 92 9.39 -7.29 -8.06
C THR A 92 8.51 -7.32 -6.81
N LEU A 93 7.86 -8.46 -6.53
CA LEU A 93 7.04 -8.62 -5.34
C LEU A 93 7.86 -8.51 -4.04
N LYS A 94 9.04 -9.15 -3.96
CA LYS A 94 9.97 -8.99 -2.82
C LYS A 94 10.33 -7.52 -2.58
N LYS A 95 10.58 -6.74 -3.65
CA LYS A 95 10.84 -5.31 -3.53
C LYS A 95 9.61 -4.55 -3.01
N LEU A 96 8.42 -4.78 -3.55
CA LEU A 96 7.18 -4.12 -3.07
C LEU A 96 6.88 -4.42 -1.59
N LEU A 97 7.29 -5.58 -1.08
CA LEU A 97 7.10 -5.99 0.32
C LEU A 97 8.25 -5.57 1.25
N ASN A 98 9.29 -4.93 0.71
CA ASN A 98 10.56 -4.67 1.42
C ASN A 98 11.18 -5.94 2.05
N HIS A 99 11.08 -7.07 1.36
CA HIS A 99 11.68 -8.32 1.82
C HIS A 99 13.16 -8.39 1.40
N LYS A 100 14.05 -8.74 2.34
CA LYS A 100 15.46 -8.99 2.03
C LYS A 100 15.59 -10.25 1.17
N ALA A 101 16.40 -10.18 0.13
CA ALA A 101 16.79 -11.32 -0.68
C ALA A 101 18.09 -11.96 -0.15
N THR A 102 18.14 -12.26 1.15
CA THR A 102 19.31 -12.89 1.78
C THR A 102 19.63 -14.23 1.13
N GLY A 103 20.86 -14.39 0.65
CA GLY A 103 21.35 -15.63 0.02
C GLY A 103 21.07 -15.77 -1.48
N ASP A 104 20.44 -14.77 -2.11
CA ASP A 104 20.12 -14.79 -3.54
C ASP A 104 21.10 -13.89 -4.31
N VAL A 105 22.16 -14.49 -4.84
CA VAL A 105 23.19 -13.78 -5.63
C VAL A 105 22.60 -13.11 -6.88
N THR A 106 21.53 -13.67 -7.45
CA THR A 106 20.86 -13.15 -8.66
C THR A 106 20.12 -11.84 -8.37
N SER A 107 19.67 -11.65 -7.13
CA SER A 107 18.98 -10.42 -6.71
C SER A 107 19.83 -9.16 -6.87
N GLY A 108 21.16 -9.28 -6.81
CA GLY A 108 22.10 -8.17 -7.01
C GLY A 108 22.23 -7.71 -8.47
N TYR A 109 21.92 -8.59 -9.43
CA TYR A 109 22.02 -8.28 -10.86
C TYR A 109 20.71 -7.72 -11.45
N LEU A 110 19.60 -7.86 -10.74
CA LEU A 110 18.30 -7.41 -11.20
C LEU A 110 18.07 -5.93 -10.87
N VAL A 111 18.24 -5.09 -11.89
CA VAL A 111 17.84 -3.68 -11.82
C VAL A 111 16.34 -3.59 -12.00
N ILE A 112 15.61 -3.52 -10.90
CA ILE A 112 14.17 -3.26 -10.91
C ILE A 112 13.95 -1.75 -10.94
N THR A 113 13.41 -1.25 -12.06
CA THR A 113 13.13 0.17 -12.24
C THR A 113 11.90 0.62 -11.45
N ALA A 114 11.83 1.92 -11.14
CA ALA A 114 10.66 2.52 -10.50
C ALA A 114 9.39 2.33 -11.35
N GLU A 115 9.50 2.44 -12.67
CA GLU A 115 8.37 2.21 -13.59
C GLU A 115 7.86 0.77 -13.52
N ARG A 116 8.75 -0.23 -13.42
CA ARG A 116 8.35 -1.63 -13.27
C ARG A 116 7.60 -1.86 -11.96
N LEU A 117 8.07 -1.25 -10.86
CA LEU A 117 7.36 -1.32 -9.57
C LEU A 117 6.01 -0.62 -9.65
N ARG A 118 5.92 0.53 -10.33
CA ARG A 118 4.67 1.28 -10.48
C ARG A 118 3.65 0.49 -11.28
N ALA A 119 4.06 -0.10 -12.40
CA ALA A 119 3.21 -0.96 -13.22
C ALA A 119 2.70 -2.18 -12.42
N ALA A 120 3.57 -2.84 -11.65
CA ALA A 120 3.18 -3.97 -10.81
C ALA A 120 2.21 -3.54 -9.70
N MET A 121 2.49 -2.43 -9.00
CA MET A 121 1.59 -1.89 -7.97
C MET A 121 0.21 -1.56 -8.54
N GLN A 122 0.16 -0.99 -9.75
CA GLN A 122 -1.10 -0.68 -10.42
C GLN A 122 -1.88 -1.94 -10.79
N GLN A 123 -1.24 -2.93 -11.41
CA GLN A 123 -1.88 -4.20 -11.77
C GLN A 123 -2.47 -4.92 -10.56
N ILE A 124 -1.73 -4.98 -9.45
CA ILE A 124 -2.22 -5.60 -8.21
C ILE A 124 -3.41 -4.82 -7.65
N THR A 125 -3.37 -3.49 -7.69
CA THR A 125 -4.48 -2.64 -7.25
C THR A 125 -5.73 -2.89 -8.10
N ASP A 126 -5.58 -2.92 -9.42
CA ASP A 126 -6.70 -3.12 -10.35
C ASP A 126 -7.32 -4.52 -10.18
N ALA A 127 -6.51 -5.56 -9.94
CA ALA A 127 -7.01 -6.91 -9.64
C ALA A 127 -7.77 -6.97 -8.31
N ILE A 128 -7.29 -6.30 -7.27
CA ILE A 128 -8.01 -6.20 -5.99
C ILE A 128 -9.38 -5.53 -6.18
N LEU A 129 -9.42 -4.43 -6.95
CA LEU A 129 -10.68 -3.74 -7.25
C LEU A 129 -11.64 -4.61 -8.07
N GLN A 130 -11.12 -5.36 -9.04
CA GLN A 130 -11.90 -6.29 -9.84
C GLN A 130 -12.53 -7.39 -8.97
N HIS A 131 -11.76 -7.97 -8.05
CA HIS A 131 -12.28 -8.97 -7.10
C HIS A 131 -13.32 -8.39 -6.14
N ALA A 132 -13.22 -7.09 -5.83
CA ALA A 132 -14.19 -6.39 -5.00
C ALA A 132 -15.42 -5.87 -5.78
N GLU A 133 -15.44 -6.03 -7.11
CA GLU A 133 -16.45 -5.46 -8.00
C GLU A 133 -16.61 -3.94 -7.84
N ILE A 134 -15.51 -3.24 -7.54
CA ILE A 134 -15.49 -1.79 -7.34
C ILE A 134 -14.94 -1.11 -8.58
N GLU A 135 -15.76 -0.25 -9.19
CA GLU A 135 -15.26 0.65 -10.22
C GLU A 135 -14.31 1.68 -9.61
N LYS A 136 -13.11 1.73 -10.15
CA LYS A 136 -12.05 2.67 -9.80
C LYS A 136 -12.51 4.13 -9.78
N THR A 137 -13.35 4.51 -10.75
CA THR A 137 -13.96 5.84 -10.83
C THR A 137 -14.80 6.16 -9.60
N THR A 138 -15.47 5.19 -8.99
CA THR A 138 -16.26 5.37 -7.77
C THR A 138 -15.39 5.77 -6.57
N LEU A 139 -14.16 5.26 -6.50
CA LEU A 139 -13.20 5.59 -5.42
C LEU A 139 -12.44 6.90 -5.67
N ILE A 140 -12.45 7.41 -6.90
CA ILE A 140 -11.76 8.66 -7.26
C ILE A 140 -12.76 9.82 -7.32
N GLN A 141 -14.04 9.56 -7.64
CA GLN A 141 -15.09 10.58 -7.79
C GLN A 141 -15.96 10.81 -6.54
N ARG A 142 -16.09 9.82 -5.63
CA ARG A 142 -16.80 10.03 -4.35
C ARG A 142 -16.23 11.18 -3.51
N ASP A 143 -15.01 11.60 -3.82
CA ASP A 143 -14.21 12.51 -3.00
C ASP A 143 -13.97 13.89 -3.67
N ASN A 144 -14.72 14.21 -4.75
CA ASN A 144 -14.79 15.54 -5.37
C ASN A 144 -16.09 16.32 -5.03
N LEU A 145 -16.87 15.85 -4.04
CA LEU A 145 -18.11 16.45 -3.56
C LEU A 145 -18.01 16.79 -2.07
#